data_AF-A0A1B6D5K9-F1
#
_entry.id   AF-A0A1B6D5K9-F1
#
_cell.length_a   1.000
_cell.length_b   1.000
_cell.length_c   1.000
_cell.angle_alpha   90.00
_cell.angle_beta   90.00
_cell.angle_gamma   90.00
#
_symmetry.space_group_name_H-M   'P 1'
#
loop_
_entity.id
_entity.type
_entity.pdbx_description
1 polymer ?
#
loop_
_entity_poly.entity_id
_entity_poly.type
_entity_poly.pdbx_seq_one_letter_code
_entity_poly.pdbx_strand_id
1 'polypeptide(L)'
;MSVLKSAEATVMRDLLRCKVFGENVDVIGYHLDDMTNLDDTRNPRLYLTLNYVKDGAALKKKLFVKFQPVEEVYNRLSMEVQFNNEILSYTEIFPLLNNYKASPLLPEYYFSTCYFDKRKYLVFEDLNDSGFVGSKLIFSSDLDHIKLAFEK
;
A
#
# COMPACT_ATOMS: atom_id res chain seq x y z
N MET A 1 7.60 5.77 22.49
CA MET A 1 6.85 6.21 21.29
C MET A 1 6.01 5.03 20.85
N SER A 2 4.70 5.18 20.57
CA SER A 2 3.87 4.03 20.16
C SER A 2 4.32 3.50 18.80
N VAL A 3 4.15 2.19 18.56
CA VAL A 3 4.49 1.52 17.29
C VAL A 3 3.82 2.23 16.11
N LEU A 4 2.55 2.63 16.30
CA LEU A 4 1.78 3.41 15.33
C LEU A 4 2.46 4.72 14.92
N LYS A 5 2.85 5.56 15.89
CA LYS A 5 3.53 6.84 15.61
C LYS A 5 4.86 6.66 14.89
N SER A 6 5.56 5.55 15.15
CA SER A 6 6.81 5.21 14.50
C SER A 6 6.60 4.75 13.04
N ALA A 7 5.59 3.93 12.81
CA ALA A 7 5.21 3.45 11.47
C ALA A 7 4.75 4.62 10.59
N GLU A 8 3.88 5.47 11.13
CA GLU A 8 3.37 6.69 10.52
C GLU A 8 4.50 7.62 10.07
N ALA A 9 5.40 7.99 10.98
CA ALA A 9 6.53 8.86 10.67
C ALA A 9 7.46 8.26 9.59
N THR A 10 7.67 6.94 9.62
CA THR A 10 8.50 6.22 8.65
C THR A 10 7.86 6.26 7.26
N VAL A 11 6.60 5.86 7.16
CA VAL A 11 5.85 5.85 5.89
C VAL A 11 5.82 7.25 5.29
N MET A 12 5.49 8.27 6.08
CA MET A 12 5.39 9.65 5.60
C MET A 12 6.73 10.19 5.09
N ARG A 13 7.83 9.95 5.83
CA ARG A 13 9.17 10.33 5.40
C ARG A 13 9.54 9.69 4.06
N ASP A 14 9.22 8.42 3.89
CA ASP A 14 9.63 7.66 2.72
C ASP A 14 8.77 8.01 1.50
N LEU A 15 7.46 8.26 1.66
CA LEU A 15 6.59 8.80 0.60
C LEU A 15 7.10 10.15 0.06
N LEU A 16 7.53 11.04 0.95
CA LEU A 16 8.12 12.33 0.59
C LEU A 16 9.47 12.16 -0.12
N ARG A 17 10.36 11.31 0.42
CA ARG A 17 11.68 11.07 -0.14
C ARG A 17 11.62 10.46 -1.55
N CYS A 18 10.68 9.55 -1.77
CA CYS A 18 10.50 8.87 -3.05
C CYS A 18 9.76 9.73 -4.08
N LYS A 19 9.38 10.98 -3.76
CA LYS A 19 8.63 11.90 -4.64
C LYS A 19 7.41 11.21 -5.27
N VAL A 20 6.72 10.41 -4.45
CA VAL A 20 5.67 9.49 -4.90
C VAL A 20 4.55 10.19 -5.68
N PHE A 21 4.22 11.43 -5.30
CA PHE A 21 3.16 12.20 -5.94
C PHE A 21 3.66 13.11 -7.07
N GLY A 22 4.93 12.95 -7.48
CA GLY A 22 5.64 13.78 -8.44
C GLY A 22 6.54 14.83 -7.78
N GLU A 23 7.16 15.66 -8.61
CA GLU A 23 7.94 16.80 -8.15
C GLU A 23 7.02 17.97 -7.76
N ASN A 24 7.52 18.88 -6.92
CA ASN A 24 6.80 20.10 -6.48
C ASN A 24 5.46 19.80 -5.77
N VAL A 25 5.50 18.88 -4.81
CA VAL A 25 4.35 18.53 -3.98
C VAL A 25 4.54 19.08 -2.58
N ASP A 26 3.61 19.93 -2.14
CA ASP A 26 3.56 20.45 -0.78
C ASP A 26 2.54 19.65 0.03
N VAL A 27 3.03 18.77 0.92
CA VAL A 27 2.15 18.02 1.82
C VAL A 27 1.60 18.97 2.89
N ILE A 28 0.27 19.12 2.89
CA ILE A 28 -0.47 19.95 3.86
C ILE A 28 -0.64 19.19 5.18
N GLY A 29 -0.93 17.89 5.09
CA GLY A 29 -1.14 17.04 6.24
C GLY A 29 -1.72 15.69 5.85
N TYR A 30 -1.93 14.82 6.84
CA TYR A 30 -2.52 13.50 6.64
C TYR A 30 -3.40 13.11 7.82
N HIS A 31 -4.23 12.10 7.61
CA HIS A 31 -5.13 11.53 8.60
C HIS A 31 -5.03 10.01 8.54
N LEU A 32 -4.91 9.34 9.70
CA LEU A 32 -4.97 7.88 9.78
C LEU A 32 -6.41 7.42 9.91
N ASP A 33 -6.80 6.39 9.17
CA ASP A 33 -8.13 5.81 9.28
C ASP A 33 -8.22 4.86 10.49
N ASP A 34 -9.40 4.77 11.09
CA ASP A 34 -9.73 3.87 12.20
C ASP A 34 -9.54 2.38 11.83
N MET A 35 -9.53 2.07 10.54
CA MET A 35 -9.25 0.74 9.99
C MET A 35 -7.77 0.31 10.12
N THR A 36 -6.88 1.22 10.55
CA THR A 36 -5.46 0.94 10.78
C THR A 36 -5.29 -0.13 11.87
N ASN A 37 -4.58 -1.21 11.55
CA ASN A 37 -4.32 -2.31 12.48
C ASN A 37 -2.89 -2.82 12.28
N LEU A 38 -1.98 -2.32 13.12
CA LEU A 38 -0.57 -2.75 13.14
C LEU A 38 -0.32 -3.93 14.09
N ASP A 39 -1.31 -4.30 14.91
CA ASP A 39 -1.22 -5.38 15.88
C ASP A 39 -1.57 -6.74 15.25
N ASP A 40 -2.16 -6.75 14.04
CA ASP A 40 -2.34 -7.97 13.26
C ASP A 40 -0.98 -8.49 12.77
N THR A 41 -0.49 -9.55 13.42
CA THR A 41 0.80 -10.17 13.09
C THR A 41 0.81 -10.91 11.75
N ARG A 42 -0.37 -11.23 11.20
CA ARG A 42 -0.53 -11.89 9.90
C ARG A 42 -0.55 -10.88 8.76
N ASN A 43 -1.29 -9.78 8.92
CA ASN A 43 -1.45 -8.75 7.89
C ASN A 43 -1.43 -7.34 8.50
N PRO A 44 -0.27 -6.89 9.01
CA PRO A 44 -0.15 -5.58 9.62
C PRO A 44 -0.35 -4.48 8.57
N ARG A 45 -1.30 -3.57 8.83
CA ARG A 45 -1.75 -2.59 7.85
C ARG A 45 -2.03 -1.22 8.43
N LEU A 46 -1.81 -0.20 7.60
CA LEU A 46 -2.08 1.19 7.92
C LEU A 46 -2.85 1.85 6.78
N TYR A 47 -3.93 2.54 7.11
CA TYR A 47 -4.74 3.29 6.17
C TYR A 47 -4.55 4.76 6.46
N LEU A 48 -4.20 5.55 5.44
CA LEU A 48 -3.99 6.98 5.60
C LEU A 48 -4.58 7.76 4.44
N THR A 49 -5.11 8.94 4.73
CA THR A 49 -5.45 9.93 3.72
C THR A 49 -4.40 11.02 3.74
N LEU A 50 -3.76 11.26 2.61
CA LEU A 50 -2.83 12.35 2.39
C LEU A 50 -3.54 13.54 1.74
N ASN A 51 -3.31 14.75 2.26
CA ASN A 51 -3.72 16.00 1.65
C ASN A 51 -2.47 16.77 1.21
N TYR A 52 -2.40 17.15 -0.06
CA TYR A 52 -1.24 17.81 -0.63
C TYR A 52 -1.63 18.81 -1.72
N VAL A 53 -0.78 19.80 -1.97
CA VAL A 53 -0.89 20.69 -3.12
C VAL A 53 0.07 20.22 -4.19
N LYS A 54 -0.43 20.15 -5.43
CA LYS A 54 0.38 19.93 -6.61
C LYS A 54 -0.08 20.89 -7.69
N ASP A 55 0.86 21.63 -8.29
CA ASP A 55 0.59 22.60 -9.36
C ASP A 55 -0.52 23.62 -8.98
N GLY A 56 -0.56 24.03 -7.70
CA GLY A 56 -1.56 24.97 -7.16
C GLY A 56 -2.94 24.37 -6.87
N ALA A 57 -3.17 23.08 -7.15
CA ALA A 57 -4.41 22.39 -6.84
C ALA A 57 -4.29 21.59 -5.53
N ALA A 58 -5.27 21.74 -4.63
CA ALA A 58 -5.39 20.91 -3.45
C ALA A 58 -5.94 19.53 -3.83
N LEU A 59 -5.18 18.49 -3.52
CA LEU A 59 -5.48 17.10 -3.83
C LEU A 59 -5.54 16.28 -2.54
N LYS A 60 -6.35 15.23 -2.60
CA LYS A 60 -6.54 14.26 -1.53
C LYS A 60 -6.35 12.88 -2.11
N LYS A 61 -5.52 12.06 -1.47
CA LYS A 61 -5.26 10.68 -1.91
C LYS A 61 -5.34 9.74 -0.71
N LYS A 62 -6.20 8.73 -0.82
CA LYS A 62 -6.29 7.65 0.18
C LYS A 62 -5.26 6.59 -0.18
N LEU A 63 -4.55 6.12 0.83
CA LEU A 63 -3.48 5.15 0.70
C LEU A 63 -3.66 4.03 1.73
N PHE A 64 -3.23 2.85 1.34
CA PHE A 64 -3.12 1.68 2.18
C PHE A 64 -1.68 1.19 2.21
N VAL A 65 -1.17 0.85 3.38
CA VAL A 65 0.18 0.36 3.60
C VAL A 65 0.10 -1.04 4.16
N LYS A 66 0.71 -2.01 3.46
CA LYS A 66 0.86 -3.39 3.90
C LYS A 66 2.28 -3.64 4.36
N PHE A 67 2.46 -4.00 5.61
CA PHE A 67 3.76 -4.36 6.14
C PHE A 67 4.01 -5.85 5.91
N GLN A 68 5.28 -6.22 5.77
CA GLN A 68 5.71 -7.61 5.79
C GLN A 68 5.18 -8.24 7.10
N PRO A 69 4.65 -9.47 7.08
CA PRO A 69 4.19 -10.14 8.29
C PRO A 69 5.32 -10.28 9.33
N VAL A 70 5.03 -10.78 10.54
CA VAL A 70 6.05 -11.06 11.60
C VAL A 70 6.55 -12.52 11.56
N GLU A 71 7.87 -12.73 11.69
CA GLU A 71 8.60 -14.01 11.53
C GLU A 71 7.97 -15.23 12.23
N GLU A 72 7.37 -15.07 13.41
CA GLU A 72 6.76 -16.20 14.14
C GLU A 72 5.59 -16.85 13.38
N VAL A 73 4.97 -16.13 12.45
CA VAL A 73 3.92 -16.64 11.57
C VAL A 73 4.50 -17.19 10.23
N TYR A 74 5.77 -16.90 9.91
CA TYR A 74 6.40 -17.21 8.61
C TYR A 74 6.52 -18.70 8.37
N ASN A 75 6.98 -19.44 9.38
CA ASN A 75 7.41 -20.83 9.20
C ASN A 75 6.25 -21.81 9.03
N ARG A 76 4.99 -21.37 9.25
CA ARG A 76 3.82 -22.26 9.20
C ARG A 76 2.98 -22.14 7.93
N LEU A 77 3.11 -21.04 7.18
CA LEU A 77 2.13 -20.67 6.13
C LEU A 77 2.75 -20.18 4.81
N SER A 78 4.08 -20.23 4.64
CA SER A 78 4.75 -19.74 3.40
C SER A 78 4.44 -18.28 3.05
N MET A 79 4.07 -17.46 4.04
CA MET A 79 3.62 -16.07 3.80
C MET A 79 4.74 -15.16 3.28
N GLU A 80 6.00 -15.47 3.53
CA GLU A 80 7.13 -14.75 2.93
C GLU A 80 7.17 -14.94 1.41
N VAL A 81 6.95 -16.17 0.94
CA VAL A 81 6.88 -16.46 -0.49
C VAL A 81 5.68 -15.73 -1.09
N GLN A 82 4.53 -15.70 -0.40
CA GLN A 82 3.36 -14.95 -0.86
C GLN A 82 3.63 -13.44 -0.91
N PHE A 83 4.23 -12.85 0.12
CA PHE A 83 4.56 -11.42 0.15
C PHE A 83 5.61 -11.06 -0.90
N ASN A 84 6.64 -11.89 -1.10
CA ASN A 84 7.63 -11.68 -2.15
C ASN A 84 7.03 -11.87 -3.56
N ASN A 85 6.14 -12.84 -3.75
CA ASN A 85 5.39 -12.99 -5.00
C ASN A 85 4.47 -11.80 -5.26
N GLU A 86 3.87 -11.23 -4.20
CA GLU A 86 3.08 -10.02 -4.27
C GLU A 86 3.95 -8.84 -4.73
N ILE A 87 5.13 -8.64 -4.11
CA ILE A 87 6.12 -7.65 -4.58
C ILE A 87 6.40 -7.85 -6.07
N LEU A 88 6.82 -9.05 -6.48
CA LEU A 88 7.13 -9.36 -7.89
C LEU A 88 5.95 -9.07 -8.83
N SER A 89 4.73 -9.39 -8.39
CA SER A 89 3.51 -9.14 -9.18
C SER A 89 3.33 -7.65 -9.46
N TYR A 90 3.47 -6.80 -8.45
CA TYR A 90 3.35 -5.36 -8.61
C TYR A 90 4.55 -4.74 -9.33
N THR A 91 5.78 -5.16 -9.03
CA THR A 91 6.97 -4.49 -9.57
C THR A 91 7.34 -4.92 -10.99
N GLU A 92 7.00 -6.15 -11.39
CA GLU A 92 7.45 -6.72 -12.67
C GLU A 92 6.27 -7.12 -13.56
N ILE A 93 5.27 -7.84 -13.02
CA ILE A 93 4.21 -8.43 -13.86
C ILE A 93 3.20 -7.36 -14.30
N PHE A 94 2.70 -6.56 -13.37
CA PHE A 94 1.64 -5.58 -13.62
C PHE A 94 2.03 -4.39 -14.49
N PRO A 95 3.24 -3.82 -14.40
CA PRO A 95 3.68 -2.78 -15.32
C PRO A 95 3.70 -3.29 -16.76
N LEU A 96 4.05 -4.56 -16.98
CA LEU A 96 3.94 -5.17 -18.31
C LEU A 96 2.49 -5.16 -18.78
N LEU A 97 1.52 -5.60 -17.95
CA LEU A 97 0.10 -5.58 -18.30
C LEU A 97 -0.43 -4.17 -18.59
N ASN A 98 0.01 -3.15 -17.86
CA ASN A 98 -0.40 -1.76 -18.06
C ASN A 98 0.19 -1.18 -19.37
N ASN A 99 1.45 -1.52 -19.69
CA ASN A 99 2.09 -1.13 -20.96
C ASN A 99 1.39 -1.72 -22.19
N TYR A 100 0.76 -2.90 -22.05
CA TYR A 100 -0.07 -3.50 -23.10
C TYR A 100 -1.46 -2.85 -23.23
N LYS A 101 -1.75 -1.76 -22.49
CA LYS A 101 -3.04 -1.04 -22.47
C LYS A 101 -4.26 -1.93 -22.19
N ALA A 102 -4.05 -3.09 -21.56
CA ALA A 102 -5.13 -4.03 -21.30
C ALA A 102 -6.14 -3.46 -20.28
N SER A 103 -5.70 -2.60 -19.36
CA SER A 103 -6.57 -1.74 -18.55
C SER A 103 -5.77 -0.78 -17.66
N PRO A 104 -6.09 0.53 -17.59
CA PRO A 104 -5.44 1.50 -16.69
C PRO A 104 -5.87 1.37 -15.21
N LEU A 105 -6.28 0.17 -14.78
CA LEU A 105 -7.02 -0.03 -13.51
C LEU A 105 -6.16 -0.55 -12.37
N LEU A 106 -4.84 -0.65 -12.55
CA LEU A 106 -3.98 -1.19 -11.51
C LEU A 106 -3.62 -0.10 -10.50
N PRO A 107 -3.68 -0.37 -9.17
CA PRO A 107 -3.34 0.61 -8.16
C PRO A 107 -1.88 1.05 -8.32
N GLU A 108 -1.60 2.32 -8.07
CA GLU A 108 -0.22 2.77 -7.94
C GLU A 108 0.39 2.13 -6.69
N TYR A 109 1.50 1.42 -6.87
CA TYR A 109 2.26 0.81 -5.79
C TYR A 109 3.53 1.62 -5.57
N TYR A 110 3.87 1.82 -4.31
CA TYR A 110 5.09 2.48 -3.90
C TYR A 110 5.76 1.58 -2.88
N PHE A 111 6.98 1.20 -3.19
CA PHE A 111 7.79 0.44 -2.27
C PHE A 111 9.12 1.16 -2.08
N SER A 112 9.64 1.02 -0.88
CA SER A 112 11.01 1.37 -0.59
C SER A 112 11.67 0.14 0.02
N THR A 113 12.99 0.01 -0.11
CA THR A 113 13.78 -0.94 0.69
C THR A 113 13.94 -0.45 2.13
N CYS A 114 12.96 0.30 2.62
CA CYS A 114 12.92 0.80 3.96
C CYS A 114 12.33 -0.26 4.89
N TYR A 115 12.92 -0.31 6.07
CA TYR A 115 12.54 -1.25 7.10
C TYR A 115 11.81 -0.49 8.19
N PHE A 116 10.54 -0.83 8.43
CA PHE A 116 9.90 -0.50 9.69
C PHE A 116 10.08 -1.69 10.62
N ASP A 117 10.84 -1.53 11.71
CA ASP A 117 11.07 -2.64 12.65
C ASP A 117 11.61 -3.90 11.94
N LYS A 118 12.63 -3.72 11.07
CA LYS A 118 13.23 -4.76 10.22
C LYS A 118 12.29 -5.43 9.19
N ARG A 119 11.09 -4.88 8.98
CA ARG A 119 10.11 -5.38 8.00
C ARG A 119 9.99 -4.46 6.80
N LYS A 120 9.92 -5.03 5.61
CA LYS A 120 9.58 -4.29 4.38
C LYS A 120 8.11 -3.87 4.42
N TYR A 121 7.72 -2.93 3.58
CA TYR A 121 6.30 -2.62 3.38
C TYR A 121 6.03 -2.13 1.95
N LEU A 122 4.77 -2.22 1.57
CA LEU A 122 4.22 -1.75 0.30
C LEU A 122 3.17 -0.69 0.60
N VAL A 123 3.16 0.39 -0.15
CA VAL A 123 2.11 1.41 -0.13
C VAL A 123 1.32 1.32 -1.43
N PHE A 124 0.02 1.47 -1.33
CA PHE A 124 -0.90 1.37 -2.46
C PHE A 124 -1.89 2.54 -2.42
N GLU A 125 -2.35 2.97 -3.58
CA GLU A 125 -3.53 3.82 -3.67
C GLU A 125 -4.79 3.04 -3.31
N ASP A 126 -5.60 3.58 -2.39
CA ASP A 126 -6.92 3.04 -2.09
C ASP A 126 -7.89 3.43 -3.22
N LEU A 127 -8.39 2.40 -3.92
CA LEU A 127 -9.28 2.54 -5.06
C LEU A 127 -10.78 2.42 -4.70
N ASN A 128 -11.14 2.39 -3.41
CA ASN A 128 -12.53 2.37 -2.97
C ASN A 128 -13.35 3.52 -3.57
N ASP A 129 -12.79 4.73 -3.62
CA ASP A 129 -13.46 5.91 -4.21
C ASP A 129 -13.53 5.84 -5.75
N SER A 130 -12.76 4.95 -6.37
CA SER A 130 -12.74 4.70 -7.81
C SER A 130 -13.69 3.55 -8.22
N GLY A 131 -14.57 3.11 -7.31
CA GLY A 131 -15.57 2.06 -7.57
C GLY A 131 -15.03 0.63 -7.44
N PHE A 132 -13.85 0.46 -6.85
CA PHE A 132 -13.26 -0.87 -6.62
C PHE A 132 -13.39 -1.27 -5.16
N VAL A 133 -13.94 -2.44 -4.89
CA VAL A 133 -14.09 -2.95 -3.52
C VAL A 133 -13.35 -4.26 -3.35
N GLY A 134 -12.76 -4.46 -2.17
CA GLY A 134 -12.08 -5.71 -1.83
C GLY A 134 -13.02 -6.93 -1.93
N SER A 135 -12.72 -7.84 -2.85
CA SER A 135 -13.44 -9.12 -3.03
C SER A 135 -13.47 -9.97 -1.75
N LYS A 136 -14.65 -10.52 -1.46
CA LYS A 136 -14.88 -11.46 -0.36
C LYS A 136 -14.42 -12.90 -0.68
N LEU A 137 -14.00 -13.17 -1.92
CA LEU A 137 -13.55 -14.48 -2.35
C LEU A 137 -12.09 -14.71 -1.94
N ILE A 138 -11.89 -15.73 -1.10
CA ILE A 138 -10.60 -16.14 -0.57
C ILE A 138 -9.91 -17.00 -1.64
N PHE A 139 -8.99 -16.40 -2.40
CA PHE A 139 -7.95 -17.17 -3.09
C PHE A 139 -6.61 -16.88 -2.44
N SER A 140 -5.79 -17.92 -2.30
CA SER A 140 -4.56 -18.05 -1.52
C SER A 140 -3.37 -17.19 -1.98
N SER A 141 -3.66 -16.10 -2.68
CA SER A 141 -2.76 -15.01 -2.96
C SER A 141 -3.24 -13.86 -2.10
N ASP A 142 -2.37 -13.34 -1.24
CA ASP A 142 -2.62 -12.30 -0.25
C ASP A 142 -2.85 -10.91 -0.91
N LEU A 143 -3.44 -10.92 -2.10
CA LEU A 143 -3.76 -9.83 -3.00
C LEU A 143 -5.02 -9.10 -2.53
N ASP A 144 -5.08 -8.74 -1.25
CA ASP A 144 -6.19 -7.94 -0.72
C ASP A 144 -6.33 -6.59 -1.45
N HIS A 145 -5.31 -6.16 -2.20
CA HIS A 145 -5.33 -5.00 -3.10
C HIS A 145 -5.66 -5.27 -4.59
N ILE A 146 -5.39 -6.45 -5.17
CA ILE A 146 -5.78 -6.81 -6.57
C ILE A 146 -7.16 -7.45 -6.62
N LYS A 147 -7.85 -7.52 -5.48
CA LYS A 147 -9.26 -7.85 -5.47
C LYS A 147 -10.09 -6.67 -5.97
N LEU A 148 -9.70 -6.09 -7.10
CA LEU A 148 -10.48 -5.22 -7.98
C LEU A 148 -11.56 -6.08 -8.63
N ALA A 149 -12.59 -6.42 -7.87
CA ALA A 149 -13.85 -6.76 -8.50
C ALA A 149 -14.41 -5.43 -9.01
N PHE A 150 -14.50 -5.28 -10.33
CA PHE A 150 -15.39 -4.26 -10.89
C PHE A 150 -16.75 -4.42 -10.23
N GLU A 151 -17.28 -3.34 -9.68
CA GLU A 151 -18.68 -3.32 -9.31
C GLU A 151 -19.53 -3.61 -10.57
N LYS A 152 -20.62 -4.34 -10.37
CA LYS A 152 -21.62 -4.59 -11.41
C LYS A 152 -22.88 -3.83 -11.03
#